data_AF-T0YF66-F1
#
_entry.id   AF-T0YF66-F1
#
_cell.length_a   1.000
_cell.length_b   1.000
_cell.length_c   1.000
_cell.angle_alpha   90.00
_cell.angle_beta   90.00
_cell.angle_gamma   90.00
#
_symmetry.space_group_name_H-M   'P 1'
#
loop_
_entity.id
_entity.type
_entity.pdbx_description
1 polymer ?
#
loop_
_entity_poly.entity_id
_entity_poly.type
_entity_poly.pdbx_seq_one_letter_code
_entity_poly.pdbx_strand_id
1 'polypeptide(L)'
;MIATIQSVAQLERTYGHDTAKVLLSVFASKLVMRQGAAYDAEHWSKEIGEQEVWRSSRSQNTGASGGSSGTTESLHNVRLVLPAELMDLPKFSGFHAARRPPGNPEFRVPFRKVEPVSRRSSRSKRRRL
;
A
#
# COMPACT_ATOMS: atom_id res chain seq x y z
N MET A 1 -1.22 12.75 16.60
CA MET A 1 0.23 12.76 16.27
C MET A 1 0.36 12.30 14.82
N ILE A 2 1.22 12.94 14.04
CA ILE A 2 1.50 12.55 12.65
C ILE A 2 3.01 12.37 12.56
N ALA A 3 3.46 11.21 12.08
CA ALA A 3 4.85 10.91 11.81
C ALA A 3 4.97 10.34 10.40
N THR A 4 6.06 10.64 9.71
CA THR A 4 6.34 10.14 8.37
C THR A 4 7.64 9.37 8.39
N ILE A 5 7.60 8.13 7.91
CA ILE A 5 8.78 7.30 7.72
C ILE A 5 8.87 6.89 6.25
N GLN A 6 10.09 6.81 5.73
CA GLN A 6 10.34 6.39 4.34
C GLN A 6 10.65 4.89 4.25
N SER A 7 11.22 4.29 5.29
CA SER A 7 11.57 2.88 5.33
C SER A 7 11.48 2.34 6.74
N VAL A 8 10.95 1.13 6.89
CA VAL A 8 10.86 0.42 8.18
C VAL A 8 12.26 0.01 8.63
N ALA A 9 13.14 -0.38 7.70
CA ALA A 9 14.51 -0.75 8.00
C ALA A 9 15.32 0.39 8.65
N GLN A 10 15.07 1.65 8.28
CA GLN A 10 15.71 2.81 8.92
C GLN A 10 15.22 3.00 10.36
N LEU A 11 13.92 2.75 10.61
CA LEU A 11 13.33 2.83 11.93
C LEU A 11 13.89 1.74 12.84
N GLU A 12 13.94 0.49 12.35
CA GLU A 12 14.50 -0.66 13.07
C GLU A 12 15.99 -0.48 13.38
N ARG A 13 16.76 0.10 12.46
CA ARG A 13 18.18 0.40 12.70
C ARG A 13 18.39 1.45 13.79
N THR A 14 17.47 2.41 13.93
CA THR A 14 17.60 3.53 14.87
C THR A 14 17.10 3.16 16.27
N TYR A 15 15.97 2.46 16.35
CA TYR A 15 15.28 2.17 17.62
C TYR A 15 15.43 0.71 18.07
N GLY A 16 15.93 -0.18 17.22
CA GLY A 16 15.84 -1.62 17.42
C GLY A 16 14.51 -2.17 16.93
N HIS A 17 14.50 -3.47 16.61
CA HIS A 17 13.35 -4.13 15.98
C HIS A 17 12.08 -4.08 16.84
N ASP A 18 12.19 -4.38 18.13
CA ASP A 18 11.02 -4.47 19.02
C ASP A 18 10.46 -3.08 19.36
N THR A 19 11.32 -2.11 19.62
CA THR A 19 10.89 -0.73 19.92
C THR A 19 10.28 -0.06 18.69
N ALA A 20 10.80 -0.33 17.49
CA ALA A 20 10.21 0.15 16.24
C ALA A 20 8.78 -0.37 16.05
N LYS A 21 8.54 -1.67 16.31
CA LYS A 21 7.19 -2.25 16.27
C LYS A 21 6.25 -1.63 17.29
N VAL A 22 6.71 -1.44 18.53
CA VAL A 22 5.90 -0.77 19.57
C VAL A 22 5.54 0.65 19.14
N LEU A 23 6.50 1.40 18.59
CA LEU A 23 6.28 2.76 18.11
C LEU A 23 5.26 2.80 16.96
N LEU A 24 5.37 1.88 16.00
CA LEU A 24 4.40 1.73 14.90
C LEU A 24 3.00 1.33 15.40
N SER A 25 2.92 0.52 16.46
CA SER A 25 1.66 0.09 17.07
C SER A 25 0.87 1.23 17.73
N VAL A 26 1.53 2.32 18.15
CA VAL A 26 0.83 3.47 18.75
C VAL A 26 0.01 4.22 17.70
N PHE A 27 0.36 4.13 16.42
CA PHE A 27 -0.37 4.76 15.33
C PHE A 27 -1.60 3.93 14.94
N ALA A 28 -2.78 4.41 15.33
CA ALA A 28 -4.06 3.78 15.05
C ALA A 28 -4.53 3.90 13.59
N SER A 29 -3.97 4.83 12.82
CA SER A 29 -4.26 4.99 11.39
C SER A 29 -2.95 5.10 10.64
N LYS A 30 -2.84 4.36 9.54
CA LYS A 30 -1.62 4.27 8.75
C LYS A 30 -1.94 4.54 7.29
N LEU A 31 -1.11 5.36 6.66
CA LEU A 31 -1.17 5.65 5.23
C LEU A 31 0.03 4.99 4.56
N VAL A 32 -0.23 3.94 3.78
CA VAL A 32 0.80 3.19 3.06
C VAL A 32 0.83 3.69 1.62
N MET A 33 1.92 4.36 1.25
CA MET A 33 2.16 4.81 -0.12
C MET A 33 2.98 3.79 -0.90
N ARG A 34 3.32 4.11 -2.16
CA ARG A 34 4.22 3.30 -2.97
C ARG A 34 5.52 2.97 -2.21
N GLN A 35 5.87 1.70 -2.18
CA GLN A 35 7.10 1.22 -1.52
C GLN A 35 8.24 1.08 -2.53
N GLY A 36 9.45 1.48 -2.12
CA GLY A 36 10.66 1.38 -2.95
C GLY A 36 11.48 0.12 -2.72
N ALA A 37 11.26 -0.57 -1.60
CA ALA A 37 11.99 -1.77 -1.20
C ALA A 37 11.04 -2.93 -0.93
N ALA A 38 11.43 -4.15 -1.34
CA ALA A 38 10.63 -5.35 -1.16
C ALA A 38 10.38 -5.68 0.33
N TYR A 39 11.36 -5.45 1.20
CA TYR A 39 11.24 -5.65 2.63
C TYR A 39 10.11 -4.80 3.24
N ASP A 40 10.10 -3.51 2.92
CA ASP A 40 9.06 -2.60 3.40
C ASP A 40 7.69 -2.97 2.81
N ALA A 41 7.63 -3.36 1.52
CA ALA A 41 6.41 -3.80 0.87
C ALA A 41 5.79 -5.05 1.49
N GLU A 42 6.60 -6.05 1.86
CA GLU A 42 6.13 -7.23 2.58
C GLU A 42 5.60 -6.91 3.97
N HIS A 43 6.31 -6.03 4.70
CA HIS A 43 5.89 -5.59 6.02
C HIS A 43 4.51 -4.92 5.95
N TRP A 44 4.35 -3.97 5.03
CA TRP A 44 3.08 -3.26 4.89
C TRP A 44 1.96 -4.14 4.33
N SER A 45 2.25 -5.07 3.42
CA SER A 45 1.26 -6.06 2.96
C SER A 45 0.75 -6.92 4.13
N LYS A 46 1.63 -7.32 5.05
CA LYS A 46 1.25 -8.06 6.28
C LYS A 46 0.40 -7.20 7.20
N GLU A 47 0.74 -5.93 7.36
CA GLU A 47 0.05 -5.03 8.28
C GLU A 47 -1.33 -4.57 7.76
N ILE A 48 -1.53 -4.48 6.45
CA ILE A 48 -2.84 -4.22 5.83
C ILE A 48 -3.81 -5.39 6.05
N GLY A 49 -3.31 -6.63 6.03
CA GLY A 49 -4.04 -7.83 6.37
C GLY A 49 -4.29 -8.79 5.22
N GLU A 50 -5.00 -9.87 5.56
CA GLU A 50 -5.35 -10.98 4.69
C GLU A 50 -6.86 -11.20 4.72
N GLN A 51 -7.42 -11.73 3.64
CA GLN A 51 -8.83 -12.09 3.54
C GLN A 51 -8.97 -13.56 3.12
N GLU A 52 -9.92 -14.24 3.73
CA GLU A 52 -10.32 -15.58 3.32
C GLU A 52 -11.28 -15.50 2.13
N VAL A 53 -10.93 -16.17 1.03
CA VAL A 53 -11.70 -16.20 -0.20
C VAL A 53 -12.04 -17.64 -0.54
N TRP A 54 -13.34 -17.92 -0.67
CA TRP A 54 -13.83 -19.18 -1.21
C TRP A 54 -13.62 -19.20 -2.72
N ARG A 55 -12.83 -20.16 -3.22
CA ARG A 55 -12.68 -20.41 -4.66
C ARG A 55 -13.37 -21.71 -5.03
N SER A 56 -14.31 -21.63 -5.96
CA SER A 56 -14.86 -22.81 -6.63
C SER A 56 -14.01 -23.13 -7.86
N SER A 57 -13.38 -24.30 -7.86
CA SER A 57 -12.67 -24.84 -9.01
C SER A 57 -13.56 -25.87 -9.69
N ARG A 58 -13.91 -25.64 -10.95
CA ARG A 58 -14.67 -26.59 -11.75
C ARG A 58 -13.70 -27.37 -12.63
N SER A 59 -13.54 -28.65 -12.35
CA SER A 59 -12.79 -29.56 -13.22
C SER A 59 -13.75 -30.20 -14.21
N GLN A 60 -13.39 -30.16 -15.49
CA GLN A 60 -14.07 -30.93 -16.54
C GLN A 60 -13.07 -31.92 -17.10
N ASN A 61 -13.34 -33.20 -16.88
CA ASN A 61 -12.55 -34.30 -17.46
C ASN A 61 -13.32 -34.85 -18.66
N THR A 62 -12.78 -34.65 -19.86
CA THR A 62 -13.33 -35.20 -21.10
C THR A 62 -12.62 -36.51 -21.41
N GLY A 63 -13.26 -37.63 -21.07
CA GLY A 63 -12.80 -38.97 -21.43
C GLY A 63 -13.54 -39.49 -22.68
N ALA A 64 -12.92 -40.44 -23.40
CA ALA A 64 -13.44 -41.01 -24.65
C ALA A 64 -14.81 -41.72 -24.52
N SER A 65 -15.32 -41.97 -23.31
CA SER A 65 -16.59 -42.68 -23.06
C SER A 65 -17.61 -41.86 -22.24
N GLY A 66 -17.42 -40.55 -22.07
CA GLY A 66 -18.34 -39.69 -21.32
C GLY A 66 -17.60 -38.69 -20.44
N GLY A 67 -18.04 -37.43 -20.48
CA GLY A 67 -17.46 -36.34 -19.71
C GLY A 67 -17.97 -36.32 -18.27
N SER A 68 -17.05 -36.18 -17.31
CA SER A 68 -17.34 -35.96 -15.89
C SER A 68 -17.01 -34.51 -15.54
N SER A 69 -17.93 -33.82 -14.86
CA SER A 69 -17.70 -32.47 -14.32
C SER A 69 -17.79 -32.53 -12.80
N GLY A 70 -16.72 -32.14 -12.12
CA GLY A 70 -16.68 -31.97 -10.67
C GLY A 70 -16.55 -30.49 -10.32
N THR A 71 -17.23 -30.06 -9.27
CA THR A 71 -17.00 -28.74 -8.66
C THR A 71 -16.44 -28.97 -7.27
N THR A 72 -15.26 -28.40 -7.00
CA THR A 72 -14.62 -28.44 -5.69
C THR A 72 -14.51 -27.02 -5.16
N GLU A 73 -15.00 -26.79 -3.94
CA GLU A 73 -14.82 -25.52 -3.24
C GLU A 73 -13.62 -25.62 -2.30
N SER A 74 -12.77 -24.61 -2.28
CA SER A 74 -11.58 -24.55 -1.43
C SER A 74 -11.46 -23.16 -0.82
N LEU A 75 -11.14 -23.11 0.48
CA LEU A 75 -10.88 -21.88 1.22
C LEU A 75 -9.42 -21.46 1.02
N HIS A 76 -9.17 -20.24 0.55
CA HIS A 76 -7.83 -19.70 0.35
C HIS A 76 -7.64 -18.40 1.13
N ASN A 77 -6.56 -18.30 1.90
CA ASN A 77 -6.16 -17.04 2.53
C ASN A 77 -5.27 -16.26 1.56
N VAL A 78 -5.72 -15.05 1.18
CA VAL A 78 -5.02 -14.18 0.23
C VAL A 78 -4.73 -12.83 0.85
N ARG A 79 -3.61 -12.21 0.46
CA ARG A 79 -3.31 -10.83 0.87
C ARG A 79 -4.37 -9.87 0.33
N LEU A 80 -4.79 -8.90 1.14
CA LEU A 80 -5.67 -7.83 0.68
C LEU A 80 -4.98 -6.94 -0.35
N VAL A 81 -3.67 -6.73 -0.18
CA VAL A 81 -2.81 -6.02 -1.14
C VAL A 81 -1.49 -6.77 -1.23
N LEU A 82 -1.08 -7.11 -2.45
CA LEU A 82 0.18 -7.80 -2.70
C LEU A 82 1.37 -6.84 -2.53
N PRO A 83 2.53 -7.33 -2.10
CA PRO A 83 3.76 -6.52 -2.07
C PRO A 83 4.10 -5.94 -3.46
N ALA A 84 3.85 -6.71 -4.52
CA ALA A 84 4.03 -6.27 -5.90
C ALA A 84 3.13 -5.08 -6.26
N GLU A 85 1.86 -5.11 -5.84
CA GLU A 85 0.92 -4.00 -6.04
C GLU A 85 1.36 -2.75 -5.28
N LEU A 86 1.89 -2.90 -4.06
CA LEU A 86 2.45 -1.78 -3.30
C LEU A 86 3.68 -1.15 -3.97
N MET A 87 4.48 -1.94 -4.68
CA MET A 87 5.66 -1.45 -5.40
C MET A 87 5.29 -0.78 -6.73
N ASP A 88 4.25 -1.27 -7.40
CA ASP A 88 3.77 -0.75 -8.69
C ASP A 88 2.71 0.36 -8.55
N LEU A 89 2.36 0.76 -7.32
CA LEU A 89 1.45 1.87 -7.06
C LEU A 89 1.85 3.13 -7.87
N PRO A 90 0.90 3.77 -8.57
CA PRO A 90 1.17 5.00 -9.28
C PRO A 90 1.57 6.12 -8.31
N LYS A 91 2.34 7.08 -8.81
CA LYS A 91 2.76 8.24 -8.00
C LYS A 91 1.51 8.89 -7.39
N PHE A 92 1.59 9.22 -6.10
CA PHE A 92 0.53 9.88 -5.32
C PHE A 92 -0.72 9.05 -5.05
N SER A 93 -0.65 7.73 -5.19
CA SER A 93 -1.71 6.81 -4.71
C SER A 93 -1.21 6.00 -3.51
N GLY A 94 -2.13 5.61 -2.63
CA GLY A 94 -1.82 4.83 -1.44
C GLY A 94 -3.04 4.22 -0.78
N PHE A 95 -2.79 3.29 0.13
CA PHE A 95 -3.81 2.62 0.93
C PHE A 95 -3.90 3.27 2.30
N HIS A 96 -5.14 3.48 2.77
CA HIS A 96 -5.40 3.98 4.10
C HIS A 96 -5.96 2.84 4.97
N ALA A 97 -5.19 2.44 5.97
CA ALA A 97 -5.60 1.47 6.97
C ALA A 97 -6.09 2.21 8.23
N ALA A 98 -7.41 2.23 8.44
CA ALA A 98 -8.05 2.79 9.62
C ALA A 98 -8.65 1.70 10.51
N ARG A 99 -8.68 1.94 11.83
CA ARG A 99 -9.10 0.98 12.85
C ARG A 99 -10.64 0.74 12.96
N ARG A 100 -11.48 1.11 11.96
CA ARG A 100 -12.96 0.92 11.97
C ARG A 100 -13.52 0.61 10.56
N PRO A 101 -14.71 -0.03 10.43
CA PRO A 101 -14.93 -1.21 9.57
C PRO A 101 -15.57 -0.92 8.20
N PRO A 102 -15.75 -1.94 7.34
CA PRO A 102 -14.75 -2.75 6.66
C PRO A 102 -14.66 -2.36 5.17
N GLY A 103 -13.48 -2.56 4.58
CA GLY A 103 -13.21 -2.23 3.19
C GLY A 103 -12.20 -1.11 3.14
N ASN A 104 -10.93 -1.48 3.04
CA ASN A 104 -9.82 -0.54 2.89
C ASN A 104 -10.10 0.29 1.63
N PRO A 105 -10.57 1.55 1.76
CA PRO A 105 -10.81 2.35 0.59
C PRO A 105 -9.43 2.78 0.11
N GLU A 106 -9.03 2.29 -1.07
CA GLU A 106 -7.92 2.89 -1.81
C GLU A 106 -8.17 4.40 -1.85
N PHE A 107 -7.29 5.18 -1.23
CA PHE A 107 -7.43 6.63 -1.21
C PHE A 107 -6.51 7.20 -2.27
N ARG A 108 -7.09 7.57 -3.40
CA ARG A 108 -6.39 8.36 -4.42
C ARG A 108 -6.46 9.83 -4.01
N VAL A 109 -5.32 10.41 -3.63
CA VAL A 109 -5.24 11.85 -3.34
C VAL A 109 -5.17 12.59 -4.68
N PRO A 110 -6.21 13.35 -5.11
CA PRO A 110 -6.08 14.17 -6.31
C PRO A 110 -5.12 15.33 -6.00
N PHE A 111 -3.90 15.29 -6.55
CA PHE A 111 -2.97 16.39 -6.41
C PHE A 111 -3.36 17.52 -7.37
N ARG A 112 -3.88 18.63 -6.85
CA ARG A 112 -3.94 19.89 -7.59
C ARG A 112 -2.52 20.44 -7.64
N LYS A 113 -1.92 20.47 -8.83
CA LYS A 113 -0.61 21.09 -9.06
C LYS A 113 -0.71 22.55 -8.60
N VAL A 114 -0.14 22.86 -7.43
CA VAL A 114 -0.02 24.24 -6.98
C VAL A 114 1.11 24.83 -7.81
N GLU A 115 0.78 25.82 -8.65
CA GLU A 115 1.81 26.53 -9.41
C GLU A 115 2.86 27.05 -8.43
N PRO A 116 4.16 26.86 -8.71
CA PRO A 116 5.19 27.38 -7.85
C PRO A 116 5.01 28.89 -7.76
N VAL A 117 4.76 29.39 -6.54
CA VAL A 117 4.77 30.83 -6.26
C VAL A 117 6.14 31.33 -6.69
N SER A 118 6.19 31.97 -7.86
CA SER A 118 7.42 32.58 -8.36
C SER A 118 7.88 33.54 -7.28
N ARG A 119 9.07 33.30 -6.72
CA ARG A 119 9.73 34.26 -5.86
C ARG A 119 9.88 35.56 -6.66
N ARG A 120 8.96 36.52 -6.48
CA ARG A 120 9.20 37.93 -6.81
C ARG A 120 10.27 38.43 -5.84
N SER A 121 11.52 38.05 -6.10
CA SER A 121 12.68 38.72 -5.57
C SER A 121 12.85 40.02 -6.35
N SER A 122 12.68 41.11 -5.61
CA SER A 122 13.18 42.43 -5.95
C SER A 122 14.62 42.38 -6.47
N ARG A 123 14.80 42.66 -7.76
CA ARG A 123 16.09 43.11 -8.29
C ARG A 123 15.87 44.27 -9.25
N SER A 124 16.15 45.46 -8.72
CA SER A 124 16.97 46.47 -9.40
C SER A 124 16.51 46.91 -10.79
N LYS A 125 15.51 47.81 -10.85
CA LYS A 125 15.52 48.89 -11.84
C LYS A 125 16.57 49.93 -11.41
N ARG A 126 17.84 49.61 -11.65
CA ARG A 126 18.93 50.59 -11.82
C ARG A 126 19.29 50.61 -13.30
N ARG A 127 19.26 51.83 -13.87
CA ARG A 127 19.94 52.32 -15.08
C ARG A 127 19.46 51.86 -16.46
N ARG A 128 18.86 52.83 -17.17
CA ARG A 128 19.00 53.30 -18.57
C ARG A 128 17.67 54.03 -18.85
N LEU A 129 17.59 55.33 -19.09
CA LEU A 129 18.48 56.32 -19.69
C LEU A 129 18.54 57.60 -18.83
#